data_AF-A0A846WAX6-F1
#
_entry.id   AF-A0A846WAX6-F1
#
_cell.length_a   1.000
_cell.length_b   1.000
_cell.length_c   1.000
_cell.angle_alpha   90.00
_cell.angle_beta   90.00
_cell.angle_gamma   90.00
#
_symmetry.space_group_name_H-M   'P 1'
#
loop_
_entity.id
_entity.type
_entity.pdbx_description
1 polymer ?
#
loop_
_entity_poly.entity_id
_entity_poly.type
_entity_poly.pdbx_seq_one_letter_code
_entity_poly.pdbx_strand_id
1 'polypeptide(L)'
;MKNSSTGEVSRTGRKGPGRLARRLVGSLGTGAVVAAVATLVFAPASSAAAITMPNGLNTGLCLDALTLDGRTVANGARAQVWSCNGGAQQKWIPGPNGSLRNGLDQRLCLDALTLDGRTLHGHVQVWTCNGGAQQQWIVGPSHSLRNGLDQRVCLDAVTLDGHTLNGRVQVYPCNGGAQQQW
;
A
#
# COMPACT_ATOMS: atom_id res chain seq x y z
N MET A 1 38.25 -34.56 -15.00
CA MET A 1 38.14 -35.87 -15.67
C MET A 1 36.74 -36.41 -15.33
N LYS A 2 35.74 -36.23 -16.21
CA LYS A 2 35.07 -37.28 -17.04
C LYS A 2 34.75 -38.55 -16.21
N ASN A 3 33.53 -39.09 -16.10
CA ASN A 3 32.47 -39.24 -17.10
C ASN A 3 31.12 -39.68 -16.47
N SER A 4 30.03 -39.36 -17.16
CA SER A 4 28.67 -39.93 -17.02
C SER A 4 28.52 -41.36 -17.58
N SER A 5 27.48 -42.09 -17.17
CA SER A 5 26.67 -43.07 -17.97
C SER A 5 25.62 -43.75 -17.06
N THR A 6 24.31 -43.47 -17.12
CA THR A 6 23.23 -44.07 -17.96
C THR A 6 23.20 -45.61 -18.05
N GLY A 7 22.01 -46.20 -17.82
CA GLY A 7 21.71 -47.61 -18.07
C GLY A 7 20.22 -47.95 -17.83
N GLU A 8 19.40 -47.73 -18.85
CA GLU A 8 17.99 -48.16 -18.97
C GLU A 8 17.94 -49.62 -19.48
N VAL A 9 17.03 -50.45 -18.96
CA VAL A 9 16.77 -51.81 -19.48
C VAL A 9 15.31 -51.93 -19.90
N SER A 10 15.12 -52.35 -21.15
CA SER A 10 13.86 -52.54 -21.86
C SER A 10 13.67 -54.02 -22.23
N ARG A 11 12.42 -54.39 -22.59
CA ARG A 11 11.92 -55.62 -23.29
C ARG A 11 11.47 -56.77 -22.37
N THR A 12 10.42 -57.56 -22.61
CA THR A 12 9.48 -57.89 -23.73
C THR A 12 8.26 -58.59 -23.09
N GLY A 13 7.00 -58.42 -23.51
CA GLY A 13 6.37 -58.96 -24.73
C GLY A 13 5.55 -60.25 -24.47
N ARG A 14 4.22 -60.20 -24.59
CA ARG A 14 3.41 -61.40 -24.90
C ARG A 14 2.14 -61.03 -25.69
N LYS A 15 2.02 -61.60 -26.90
CA LYS A 15 0.83 -61.54 -27.78
C LYS A 15 -0.12 -62.69 -27.47
N GLY A 16 -1.43 -62.45 -27.62
CA GLY A 16 -2.52 -63.44 -27.67
C GLY A 16 -3.65 -62.94 -28.57
N PRO A 17 -4.52 -63.83 -29.10
CA PRO A 17 -4.96 -63.80 -30.50
C PRO A 17 -6.24 -62.99 -30.77
N GLY A 18 -6.37 -62.57 -32.03
CA GLY A 18 -7.51 -61.82 -32.54
C GLY A 18 -8.79 -62.64 -32.69
N ARG A 19 -9.93 -61.94 -32.59
CA ARG A 19 -11.24 -62.34 -33.12
C ARG A 19 -11.92 -61.14 -33.76
N LEU A 20 -12.77 -61.48 -34.72
CA LEU A 20 -13.26 -60.65 -35.81
C LEU A 20 -14.17 -59.48 -35.41
N ALA A 21 -14.23 -58.54 -36.36
CA ALA A 21 -15.00 -57.33 -36.38
C ALA A 21 -16.51 -57.49 -36.08
N ARG A 22 -17.07 -56.46 -35.45
CA ARG A 22 -18.44 -56.02 -35.72
C ARG A 22 -18.50 -54.50 -35.57
N ARG A 23 -18.66 -53.81 -36.70
CA ARG A 23 -18.96 -52.37 -36.73
C ARG A 23 -20.35 -52.17 -36.12
N LEU A 24 -20.44 -51.35 -35.08
CA LEU A 24 -21.67 -50.70 -34.66
C LEU A 24 -21.45 -49.20 -34.83
N VAL A 25 -22.13 -48.63 -35.82
CA VAL A 25 -22.32 -47.19 -35.96
C VAL A 25 -23.26 -46.79 -34.82
N GLY A 26 -22.70 -46.22 -33.75
CA GLY A 26 -23.45 -45.61 -32.65
C GLY A 26 -23.57 -44.11 -32.91
N SER A 27 -24.82 -43.65 -33.00
CA SER A 27 -25.25 -42.27 -33.23
C SER A 27 -24.46 -41.23 -32.41
N LEU A 28 -24.07 -40.14 -33.07
CA LEU A 28 -23.72 -38.87 -32.43
C LEU A 28 -24.93 -38.40 -31.61
N GLY A 29 -24.94 -38.71 -30.32
CA GLY A 29 -25.79 -38.01 -29.37
C GLY A 29 -25.23 -36.60 -29.21
N THR A 30 -25.92 -35.60 -29.73
CA THR A 30 -25.71 -34.19 -29.41
C THR A 30 -26.04 -33.96 -27.93
N GLY A 31 -25.13 -34.37 -27.05
CA GLY A 31 -25.12 -33.91 -25.68
C GLY A 31 -24.75 -32.43 -25.69
N ALA A 32 -25.76 -31.56 -25.60
CA ALA A 32 -25.54 -30.14 -25.36
C ALA A 32 -24.74 -30.00 -24.06
N VAL A 33 -23.46 -29.68 -24.17
CA VAL A 33 -22.67 -29.25 -23.02
C VAL A 33 -23.20 -27.87 -22.67
N VAL A 34 -24.17 -27.80 -21.74
CA VAL A 34 -24.57 -26.53 -21.15
C VAL A 34 -23.41 -26.10 -20.28
N ALA A 35 -22.47 -25.34 -20.84
CA ALA A 35 -21.49 -24.61 -20.06
C ALA A 35 -22.29 -23.61 -19.22
N ALA A 36 -22.48 -23.92 -17.93
CA ALA A 36 -23.01 -22.96 -16.98
C ALA A 36 -22.00 -21.81 -16.90
N VAL A 37 -22.29 -20.71 -17.59
CA VAL A 37 -21.51 -19.48 -17.48
C VAL A 37 -21.83 -18.90 -16.11
N ALA A 38 -21.03 -19.24 -15.10
CA ALA A 38 -21.10 -18.61 -13.81
C ALA A 38 -20.71 -17.14 -13.98
N THR A 39 -21.69 -16.24 -13.96
CA THR A 39 -21.44 -14.80 -13.96
C THR A 39 -20.77 -14.44 -12.63
N LEU A 40 -19.44 -14.29 -12.64
CA LEU A 40 -18.71 -13.71 -11.53
C LEU A 40 -19.21 -12.28 -11.33
N VAL A 41 -19.93 -12.05 -10.24
CA VAL A 41 -20.31 -10.69 -9.82
C VAL A 41 -19.03 -10.04 -9.29
N PHE A 42 -18.38 -9.22 -10.11
CA PHE A 42 -17.29 -8.37 -9.64
C PHE A 42 -17.86 -7.31 -8.70
N ALA A 43 -17.74 -7.50 -7.39
CA ALA A 43 -17.99 -6.44 -6.43
C ALA A 43 -17.00 -5.30 -6.71
N PRO A 44 -17.45 -4.03 -6.79
CA PRO A 44 -16.52 -2.91 -6.93
C PRO A 44 -15.60 -2.87 -5.71
N ALA A 45 -14.31 -2.69 -5.93
CA ALA A 45 -13.37 -2.48 -4.84
C ALA A 45 -13.76 -1.18 -4.10
N SER A 46 -14.20 -1.31 -2.85
CA SER A 46 -14.49 -0.17 -1.99
C SER A 46 -13.23 0.69 -1.88
N SER A 47 -13.31 1.94 -2.35
CA SER A 47 -12.22 2.90 -2.16
C SER A 47 -12.12 3.24 -0.68
N ALA A 48 -10.90 3.27 -0.14
CA ALA A 48 -10.69 3.69 1.24
C ALA A 48 -11.22 5.11 1.44
N ALA A 49 -11.94 5.34 2.54
CA ALA A 49 -12.45 6.66 2.87
C ALA A 49 -11.29 7.61 3.20
N ALA A 50 -11.40 8.85 2.75
CA ALA A 50 -10.44 9.88 3.09
C ALA A 50 -10.63 10.34 4.54
N ILE A 51 -9.54 10.36 5.31
CA ILE A 51 -9.52 10.78 6.71
C ILE A 51 -8.85 12.15 6.87
N THR A 52 -9.29 12.90 7.87
CA THR A 52 -8.57 14.07 8.37
C THR A 52 -7.88 13.67 9.67
N MET A 53 -6.65 14.14 9.88
CA MET A 53 -5.84 13.82 11.05
C MET A 53 -5.53 15.11 11.84
N PRO A 54 -6.37 15.47 12.84
CA PRO A 54 -6.08 16.53 13.77
C PRO A 54 -4.90 16.17 14.69
N ASN A 55 -4.09 17.14 15.09
CA ASN A 55 -2.97 16.87 15.99
C ASN A 55 -3.42 16.80 17.45
N GLY A 56 -2.84 15.89 18.23
CA GLY A 56 -3.19 15.71 19.64
C GLY A 56 -2.91 16.92 20.54
N LEU A 57 -1.97 17.82 20.20
CA LEU A 57 -1.77 19.06 20.96
C LEU A 57 -2.86 20.11 20.69
N ASN A 58 -3.42 20.10 19.48
CA ASN A 58 -4.46 21.05 19.08
C ASN A 58 -5.30 20.45 17.96
N THR A 59 -6.52 20.02 18.31
CA THR A 59 -7.46 19.38 17.38
C THR A 59 -8.04 20.35 16.33
N GLY A 60 -7.76 21.65 16.45
CA GLY A 60 -8.03 22.66 15.41
C GLY A 60 -6.94 22.74 14.33
N LEU A 61 -5.82 22.02 14.50
CA LEU A 61 -4.73 21.93 13.53
C LEU A 61 -4.64 20.51 12.96
N CYS A 62 -4.57 20.39 11.64
CA CYS A 62 -4.63 19.13 10.91
C CYS A 62 -3.34 18.88 10.12
N LEU A 63 -3.02 17.60 9.88
CA LEU A 63 -1.98 17.20 8.93
C LEU A 63 -2.35 17.69 7.53
N ASP A 64 -1.52 18.57 6.99
CA ASP A 64 -1.78 19.33 5.78
C ASP A 64 -0.58 19.18 4.84
N ALA A 65 -0.86 18.87 3.56
CA ALA A 65 0.15 18.98 2.53
C ALA A 65 0.19 20.43 2.05
N LEU A 66 1.36 21.07 2.14
CA LEU A 66 1.50 22.46 1.74
C LEU A 66 1.11 22.66 0.28
N THR A 67 0.22 23.61 0.05
CA THR A 67 -0.14 24.10 -1.28
C THR A 67 0.16 25.60 -1.35
N LEU A 68 0.43 26.11 -2.55
CA LEU A 68 0.57 27.56 -2.77
C LEU A 68 -0.75 28.20 -3.24
N ASP A 69 -1.67 27.40 -3.79
CA ASP A 69 -2.91 27.84 -4.43
C ASP A 69 -4.19 27.19 -3.85
N GLY A 70 -4.06 26.32 -2.85
CA GLY A 70 -5.16 25.56 -2.24
C GLY A 70 -5.69 24.38 -3.08
N ARG A 71 -5.11 24.12 -4.26
CA ARG A 71 -5.70 23.19 -5.26
C ARG A 71 -4.70 22.21 -5.85
N THR A 72 -3.42 22.54 -5.82
CA THR A 72 -2.36 21.70 -6.37
C THR A 72 -1.30 21.43 -5.33
N VAL A 73 -0.73 20.23 -5.40
CA VAL A 73 0.39 19.82 -4.57
C VAL A 73 1.40 19.10 -5.45
N ALA A 74 2.67 19.43 -5.28
CA ALA A 74 3.77 18.91 -6.08
C ALA A 74 4.70 18.03 -5.23
N ASN A 75 5.51 17.21 -5.90
CA ASN A 75 6.59 16.47 -5.25
C ASN A 75 7.49 17.40 -4.44
N GLY A 76 7.80 16.98 -3.22
CA GLY A 76 8.66 17.73 -2.31
C GLY A 76 7.93 18.83 -1.54
N ALA A 77 6.63 19.04 -1.78
CA ALA A 77 5.84 19.91 -0.90
C ALA A 77 5.88 19.34 0.53
N ARG A 78 6.19 20.20 1.50
CA ARG A 78 6.31 19.79 2.90
C ARG A 78 4.96 19.33 3.45
N ALA A 79 4.99 18.34 4.34
CA ALA A 79 3.89 18.15 5.27
C ALA A 79 4.01 19.20 6.40
N GLN A 80 2.87 19.68 6.86
CA GLN A 80 2.76 20.71 7.89
C GLN A 80 1.54 20.46 8.79
N VAL A 81 1.46 21.19 9.89
CA VAL A 81 0.20 21.36 10.63
C VAL A 81 -0.39 22.71 10.28
N TRP A 82 -1.66 22.72 9.90
CA TRP A 82 -2.37 23.94 9.51
C TRP A 82 -3.80 23.91 10.02
N SER A 83 -4.43 25.07 10.18
CA SER A 83 -5.83 25.18 10.58
C SER A 83 -6.71 24.24 9.78
N CYS A 84 -7.46 23.39 10.47
CA CYS A 84 -8.36 22.45 9.84
C CYS A 84 -9.40 23.24 9.02
N ASN A 85 -9.43 23.01 7.70
CA ASN A 85 -10.26 23.77 6.76
C ASN A 85 -11.13 22.88 5.87
N GLY A 86 -11.05 21.55 6.04
CA GLY A 86 -11.84 20.58 5.27
C GLY A 86 -11.37 20.39 3.82
N GLY A 87 -10.35 21.13 3.38
CA GLY A 87 -9.78 21.04 2.05
C GLY A 87 -9.12 19.69 1.78
N ALA A 88 -9.06 19.31 0.50
CA ALA A 88 -8.57 18.02 0.07
C ALA A 88 -7.08 17.79 0.38
N GLN A 89 -6.28 18.84 0.56
CA GLN A 89 -4.88 18.73 0.98
C GLN A 89 -4.71 18.24 2.43
N GLN A 90 -5.77 18.31 3.25
CA GLN A 90 -5.85 17.77 4.62
C GLN A 90 -6.58 16.43 4.69
N LYS A 91 -6.89 15.85 3.52
CA LYS A 91 -7.51 14.55 3.39
C LYS A 91 -6.44 13.55 2.99
N TRP A 92 -6.41 12.45 3.72
CA TRP A 92 -5.45 11.38 3.50
C TRP A 92 -6.20 10.08 3.31
N ILE A 93 -5.89 9.35 2.27
CA ILE A 93 -6.58 8.13 1.88
C ILE A 93 -5.65 6.96 2.19
N PRO A 94 -6.00 6.09 3.16
CA PRO A 94 -5.19 4.91 3.46
C PRO A 94 -5.07 3.98 2.25
N GLY A 95 -3.84 3.65 1.88
CA GLY A 95 -3.52 2.67 0.85
C GLY A 95 -3.35 1.26 1.45
N PRO A 96 -3.51 0.21 0.63
CA PRO A 96 -3.43 -1.19 1.09
C PRO A 96 -2.04 -1.59 1.60
N ASN A 97 -1.00 -0.84 1.25
CA ASN A 97 0.39 -1.03 1.70
C ASN A 97 0.76 -0.16 2.91
N GLY A 98 -0.23 0.42 3.61
CA GLY A 98 0.01 1.35 4.72
C GLY A 98 0.43 2.76 4.30
N SER A 99 0.35 3.08 3.00
CA SER A 99 0.57 4.46 2.55
C SER A 99 -0.58 5.38 2.94
N LEU A 100 -0.30 6.68 3.04
CA LEU A 100 -1.31 7.73 3.19
C LEU A 100 -1.26 8.62 1.95
N ARG A 101 -2.22 8.43 1.04
CA ARG A 101 -2.30 9.16 -0.23
C ARG A 101 -2.98 10.51 -0.03
N ASN A 102 -2.49 11.56 -0.67
CA ASN A 102 -3.08 12.89 -0.51
C ASN A 102 -4.41 13.01 -1.28
N GLY A 103 -5.36 13.73 -0.72
CA GLY A 103 -6.70 13.92 -1.30
C GLY A 103 -6.74 14.82 -2.55
N LEU A 104 -5.73 15.68 -2.76
CA LEU A 104 -5.60 16.44 -4.01
C LEU A 104 -5.07 15.59 -5.16
N ASP A 105 -4.12 14.70 -4.88
CA ASP A 105 -3.52 13.80 -5.87
C ASP A 105 -3.13 12.47 -5.21
N GLN A 106 -3.89 11.42 -5.50
CA GLN A 106 -3.69 10.09 -4.90
C GLN A 106 -2.43 9.37 -5.41
N ARG A 107 -1.71 9.95 -6.38
CA ARG A 107 -0.38 9.50 -6.81
C ARG A 107 0.71 9.99 -5.87
N LEU A 108 0.40 10.92 -4.96
CA LEU A 108 1.32 11.45 -3.97
C LEU A 108 0.99 10.87 -2.59
N CYS A 109 2.03 10.44 -1.88
CA CYS A 109 1.97 9.79 -0.59
C CYS A 109 2.70 10.63 0.47
N LEU A 110 2.24 10.57 1.72
CA LEU A 110 2.99 11.08 2.87
C LEU A 110 4.31 10.31 2.98
N ASP A 111 5.42 11.03 2.90
CA ASP A 111 6.75 10.47 2.67
C ASP A 111 7.71 11.01 3.73
N ALA A 112 8.30 10.11 4.52
CA ALA A 112 9.45 10.46 5.34
C ALA A 112 10.68 10.56 4.43
N LEU A 113 11.28 11.75 4.36
CA LEU A 113 12.29 12.07 3.36
C LEU A 113 13.51 11.17 3.52
N THR A 114 13.83 10.47 2.42
CA THR A 114 15.07 9.73 2.19
C THR A 114 15.65 10.14 0.85
N LEU A 115 16.96 10.22 0.73
CA LEU A 115 17.63 10.44 -0.56
C LEU A 115 17.95 9.12 -1.30
N ASP A 116 18.00 8.01 -0.56
CA ASP A 116 18.47 6.68 -0.99
C ASP A 116 17.43 5.57 -0.78
N GLY A 117 16.23 5.91 -0.28
CA GLY A 117 15.18 4.96 0.11
C GLY A 117 15.42 4.22 1.43
N ARG A 118 16.46 4.59 2.21
CA ARG A 118 16.89 3.84 3.41
C ARG A 118 17.17 4.73 4.61
N THR A 119 17.68 5.94 4.41
CA THR A 119 18.15 6.82 5.47
C THR A 119 17.17 7.97 5.69
N LEU A 120 16.59 8.04 6.90
CA LEU A 120 15.66 9.10 7.28
C LEU A 120 16.41 10.42 7.57
N HIS A 121 15.93 11.53 7.02
CA HIS A 121 16.51 12.86 7.24
C HIS A 121 15.70 13.73 8.22
N GLY A 122 14.67 13.18 8.88
CA GLY A 122 13.84 13.94 9.83
C GLY A 122 12.82 14.88 9.16
N HIS A 123 12.71 14.88 7.83
CA HIS A 123 11.69 15.67 7.13
C HIS A 123 10.54 14.79 6.65
N VAL A 124 9.34 15.37 6.59
CA VAL A 124 8.18 14.73 5.99
C VAL A 124 7.64 15.64 4.89
N GLN A 125 7.36 15.04 3.75
CA GLN A 125 6.92 15.68 2.54
C GLN A 125 5.77 14.88 1.93
N VAL A 126 5.22 15.37 0.82
CA VAL A 126 4.52 14.50 -0.12
C VAL A 126 5.43 14.18 -1.29
N TRP A 127 5.39 12.93 -1.72
CA TRP A 127 6.18 12.45 -2.85
C TRP A 127 5.42 11.40 -3.65
N THR A 128 5.75 11.22 -4.92
CA THR A 128 5.20 10.18 -5.78
C THR A 128 5.24 8.85 -5.02
N CYS A 129 4.08 8.21 -4.93
CA CYS A 129 3.94 6.92 -4.30
C CYS A 129 4.86 5.90 -5.00
N ASN A 130 5.83 5.36 -4.28
CA ASN A 130 6.85 4.45 -4.80
C ASN A 130 6.81 3.08 -4.11
N GLY A 131 5.94 2.90 -3.11
CA GLY A 131 5.77 1.64 -2.38
C GLY A 131 6.86 1.37 -1.34
N GLY A 132 7.86 2.22 -1.24
CA GLY A 132 8.94 2.12 -0.27
C GLY A 132 8.48 2.29 1.17
N ALA A 133 9.23 1.70 2.10
CA ALA A 133 8.89 1.66 3.51
C ALA A 133 8.82 3.05 4.16
N GLN A 134 9.50 4.06 3.61
CA GLN A 134 9.46 5.44 4.09
C GLN A 134 8.11 6.13 3.88
N GLN A 135 7.28 5.58 2.98
CA GLN A 135 5.92 6.04 2.70
C GLN A 135 4.85 5.19 3.40
N GLN A 136 5.26 4.23 4.22
CA GLN A 136 4.37 3.36 4.96
C GLN A 136 4.26 3.86 6.40
N TRP A 137 3.04 3.91 6.90
CA TRP A 137 2.72 4.42 8.23
C TRP A 137 1.89 3.37 8.98
N ILE A 138 2.43 2.91 10.10
CA ILE A 138 1.86 1.87 10.93
C ILE A 138 1.24 2.53 12.16
N VAL A 139 -0.07 2.32 12.35
CA VAL A 139 -0.76 2.85 13.54
C VAL A 139 -0.21 2.16 14.79
N GLY A 140 0.29 2.96 15.72
CA GLY A 140 0.81 2.54 17.01
C GLY A 140 -0.11 2.91 18.17
N PRO A 141 0.37 2.73 19.42
CA PRO A 141 -0.34 3.19 20.61
C PRO A 141 -0.64 4.69 20.56
N SER A 142 -1.69 5.12 21.27
CA SER A 142 -2.12 6.52 21.37
C SER A 142 -2.28 7.22 20.01
N HIS A 143 -2.77 6.48 19.00
CA HIS A 143 -2.96 7.00 17.64
C HIS A 143 -1.68 7.57 16.99
N SER A 144 -0.51 7.07 17.39
CA SER A 144 0.75 7.43 16.73
C SER A 144 0.86 6.77 15.35
N LEU A 145 1.60 7.41 14.44
CA LEU A 145 1.92 6.85 13.12
C LEU A 145 3.42 6.57 13.04
N ARG A 146 3.80 5.30 13.16
CA ARG A 146 5.19 4.83 13.10
C ARG A 146 5.63 4.67 11.65
N ASN A 147 6.86 5.06 11.32
CA ASN A 147 7.35 4.94 9.96
C ASN A 147 7.76 3.48 9.63
N GLY A 148 7.50 3.04 8.40
CA GLY A 148 7.83 1.69 7.95
C GLY A 148 9.32 1.38 7.84
N LEU A 149 10.20 2.38 7.63
CA LEU A 149 11.65 2.15 7.63
C LEU A 149 12.22 1.93 9.03
N ASP A 150 11.76 2.70 10.01
CA ASP A 150 12.14 2.55 11.42
C ASP A 150 10.92 2.80 12.31
N GLN A 151 10.37 1.73 12.89
CA GLN A 151 9.18 1.82 13.73
C GLN A 151 9.44 2.51 15.08
N ARG A 152 10.69 2.87 15.40
CA ARG A 152 11.04 3.66 16.59
C ARG A 152 10.80 5.15 16.40
N VAL A 153 10.59 5.63 15.18
CA VAL A 153 10.20 7.01 14.91
C VAL A 153 8.73 7.13 14.52
N CYS A 154 8.13 8.24 14.94
CA CYS A 154 6.73 8.56 14.76
C CYS A 154 6.58 9.85 13.94
N LEU A 155 5.47 9.98 13.22
CA LEU A 155 5.04 11.25 12.64
C LEU A 155 4.82 12.26 13.77
N ASP A 156 5.53 13.37 13.71
CA ASP A 156 5.66 14.31 14.82
C ASP A 156 5.43 15.73 14.32
N ALA A 157 4.51 16.45 14.94
CA ALA A 157 4.35 17.88 14.72
C ALA A 157 5.37 18.62 15.60
N VAL A 158 6.23 19.42 14.97
CA VAL A 158 7.38 20.01 15.67
C VAL A 158 6.89 21.07 16.66
N THR A 159 7.35 20.94 17.90
CA THR A 159 7.10 21.91 18.96
C THR A 159 8.33 22.76 19.27
N LEU A 160 8.13 24.01 19.71
CA LEU A 160 9.23 24.86 20.20
C LEU A 160 9.66 24.51 21.64
N ASP A 161 8.72 24.10 22.48
CA ASP A 161 8.84 23.94 23.94
C ASP A 161 8.16 22.66 24.46
N GLY A 162 7.78 21.74 23.56
CA GLY A 162 7.01 20.53 23.88
C GLY A 162 5.48 20.72 23.84
N HIS A 163 4.98 21.95 23.66
CA HIS A 163 3.55 22.26 23.73
C HIS A 163 3.06 23.16 22.59
N THR A 164 3.94 24.00 22.04
CA THR A 164 3.63 25.01 21.04
C THR A 164 4.07 24.53 19.66
N LEU A 165 3.10 24.20 18.81
CA LEU A 165 3.32 23.76 17.42
C LEU A 165 3.91 24.89 16.57
N ASN A 166 4.97 24.60 15.80
CA ASN A 166 5.63 25.60 14.93
C ASN A 166 5.19 25.54 13.45
N GLY A 167 4.22 24.68 13.13
CA GLY A 167 3.72 24.47 11.78
C GLY A 167 4.39 23.34 11.00
N ARG A 168 5.55 22.85 11.40
CA ARG A 168 6.29 21.81 10.66
C ARG A 168 5.92 20.39 11.12
N VAL A 169 6.05 19.42 10.22
CA VAL A 169 5.97 17.98 10.51
C VAL A 169 7.31 17.30 10.21
N GLN A 170 7.66 16.31 11.03
CA GLN A 170 8.90 15.54 10.97
C GLN A 170 8.66 14.06 11.32
N VAL A 171 9.73 13.25 11.20
CA VAL A 171 9.82 11.99 11.94
C VAL A 171 10.73 12.20 13.14
N TYR A 172 10.29 11.77 14.32
CA TYR A 172 11.04 11.94 15.57
C TYR A 172 10.92 10.66 16.42
N PRO A 173 11.89 10.34 17.30
CA PRO A 173 11.73 9.22 18.24
C PRO A 173 10.37 9.22 18.92
N CYS A 174 9.70 8.08 18.87
CA CYS A 174 8.39 7.92 19.48
C CYS A 174 8.51 8.14 20.99
N ASN A 175 7.83 9.16 21.51
CA ASN A 175 7.88 9.55 22.92
C ASN A 175 6.49 9.53 23.58
N GLY A 176 5.43 9.25 22.82
CA GLY A 176 4.05 9.16 23.33
C GLY A 176 3.39 10.51 23.61
N GLY A 177 4.09 11.62 23.33
CA GLY A 177 3.57 12.97 23.51
C GLY A 177 2.44 13.28 22.53
N ALA A 178 1.60 14.24 22.91
CA ALA A 178 0.42 14.64 22.15
C ALA A 178 0.74 15.15 20.73
N GLN A 179 1.94 15.68 20.51
CA GLN A 179 2.40 16.14 19.21
C GLN A 179 2.63 15.01 18.19
N GLN A 180 2.65 13.75 18.66
CA GLN A 180 2.80 12.55 17.84
C GLN A 180 1.48 11.78 17.64
N GLN A 181 0.35 12.36 18.07
CA GLN A 181 -0.98 11.77 17.94
C GLN A 181 -1.74 12.47 16.81
N TRP A 182 -2.47 11.69 16.01
CA TRP A 182 -3.07 12.11 14.73
C TRP A 182 -4.46 11.51 14.48
#